data_AF-A0A7J0AMY0-F1
#
_entry.id   AF-A0A7J0AMY0-F1
#
_cell.length_a   1.000
_cell.length_b   1.000
_cell.length_c   1.000
_cell.angle_alpha   90.00
_cell.angle_beta   90.00
_cell.angle_gamma   90.00
#
_symmetry.space_group_name_H-M   'P 1'
#
loop_
_entity.id
_entity.type
_entity.pdbx_description
1 polymer ?
#
loop_
_entity_poly.entity_id
_entity_poly.type
_entity_poly.pdbx_seq_one_letter_code
_entity_poly.pdbx_strand_id
1 'polypeptide(L)'
;MRYVEGEDMPLGTINMKSAVNKNGEKYEYMEMKGDSNGRSVFKTLAAGTDVEFGLVQAGTEGDEGDNYISTSHIEDENVSSKNIINDVVGHKGGLRTHTHNHPSGLLSPSEGDKNFAKNIEKYYQKGSVVLTIYTTESNPITGNEIQYDSNSKIINRDDFIFMRNLISKYLNKQMK
;
A
#
# COMPACT_ATOMS: atom_id res chain seq x y z
N MET A 1 34.73 -6.20 -0.94
CA MET A 1 33.58 -6.40 -1.85
C MET A 1 33.34 -5.10 -2.58
N ARG A 2 33.43 -5.08 -3.91
CA ARG A 2 32.93 -3.97 -4.72
C ARG A 2 31.43 -4.22 -4.92
N TYR A 3 30.61 -3.25 -4.54
CA TYR A 3 29.22 -3.21 -4.97
C TYR A 3 29.25 -3.03 -6.49
N VAL A 4 28.67 -3.98 -7.23
CA VAL A 4 28.39 -3.82 -8.65
C VAL A 4 26.92 -3.49 -8.70
N GLU A 5 26.62 -2.24 -9.03
CA GLU A 5 25.26 -1.80 -9.31
C GLU A 5 24.73 -2.70 -10.44
N GLY A 6 23.61 -3.38 -10.20
CA GLY A 6 22.94 -4.13 -11.26
C GLY A 6 22.49 -3.16 -12.35
N GLU A 7 22.37 -3.61 -13.59
CA GLU A 7 21.76 -2.78 -14.63
C GLU A 7 20.36 -2.35 -14.19
N ASP A 8 20.04 -1.07 -14.38
CA ASP A 8 18.70 -0.54 -14.13
C ASP A 8 17.69 -1.35 -14.96
N MET A 9 16.60 -1.78 -14.31
CA MET A 9 15.54 -2.48 -15.02
C MET A 9 14.90 -1.54 -16.05
N PRO A 10 14.63 -1.98 -17.30
CA PRO A 10 13.88 -1.17 -18.24
C PRO A 10 12.45 -0.88 -17.75
N LEU A 11 11.89 0.27 -18.12
CA LEU A 11 10.49 0.62 -17.85
C LEU A 11 9.53 -0.49 -18.29
N GLY A 12 8.58 -0.85 -17.42
CA GLY A 12 7.59 -1.91 -17.70
C GLY A 12 8.07 -3.33 -17.40
N THR A 13 9.32 -3.51 -16.97
CA THR A 13 9.80 -4.80 -16.47
C THR A 13 9.08 -5.16 -15.18
N ILE A 14 8.62 -6.41 -15.08
CA ILE A 14 8.10 -7.01 -13.84
C ILE A 14 8.95 -8.24 -13.53
N ASN A 15 9.54 -8.28 -12.34
CA ASN A 15 10.34 -9.39 -11.86
C ASN A 15 9.76 -9.95 -10.56
N MET A 16 9.62 -11.27 -10.46
CA MET A 16 9.32 -11.93 -9.19
C MET A 16 10.62 -12.19 -8.43
N LYS A 17 10.67 -11.78 -7.16
CA LYS A 17 11.81 -11.99 -6.28
C LYS A 17 11.37 -12.72 -5.00
N SER A 18 12.25 -13.59 -4.52
CA SER A 18 12.14 -14.20 -3.18
C SER A 18 13.28 -13.68 -2.31
N ALA A 19 13.00 -13.39 -1.05
CA ALA A 19 13.95 -12.90 -0.06
C ALA A 19 13.76 -13.60 1.28
N VAL A 20 14.72 -13.43 2.18
CA VAL A 20 14.71 -13.97 3.54
C VAL A 20 14.95 -12.83 4.51
N ASN A 21 14.06 -12.64 5.47
CA ASN A 21 14.22 -11.59 6.48
C ASN A 21 15.26 -11.99 7.54
N LYS A 22 15.60 -11.06 8.44
CA LYS A 22 16.58 -11.29 9.51
C LYS A 22 16.27 -12.45 10.48
N ASN A 23 15.01 -12.89 10.54
CA ASN A 23 14.56 -14.02 11.37
C ASN A 23 14.65 -15.37 10.62
N GLY A 24 15.07 -15.36 9.34
CA GLY A 24 15.11 -16.55 8.50
C GLY A 24 13.80 -16.84 7.76
N GLU A 25 12.81 -15.95 7.80
CA GLU A 25 11.51 -16.15 7.17
C GLU A 25 11.56 -15.74 5.70
N LYS A 26 11.10 -16.62 4.82
CA LYS A 26 11.02 -16.38 3.38
C LYS A 26 9.80 -15.52 3.04
N TYR A 27 9.97 -14.59 2.12
CA TYR A 27 8.88 -13.79 1.56
C TYR A 27 9.13 -13.53 0.07
N GLU A 28 8.06 -13.24 -0.66
CA GLU A 28 8.10 -12.98 -2.10
C GLU A 28 7.49 -11.62 -2.42
N TYR A 29 8.00 -11.01 -3.48
CA TYR A 29 7.48 -9.74 -3.97
C TYR A 29 7.72 -9.58 -5.47
N MET A 30 6.82 -8.87 -6.12
CA MET A 30 7.02 -8.37 -7.47
C MET A 30 7.73 -7.04 -7.41
N GLU A 31 8.76 -6.88 -8.21
CA GLU A 31 9.51 -5.64 -8.39
C GLU A 31 9.29 -5.14 -9.82
N MET A 32 9.09 -3.83 -9.98
CA MET A 32 8.90 -3.22 -11.29
C MET A 32 9.36 -1.77 -11.34
N LYS A 33 9.67 -1.31 -12.56
CA LYS A 33 9.95 0.09 -12.85
C LYS A 33 8.74 0.83 -13.39
N GLY A 34 8.62 2.08 -12.96
CA GLY A 34 7.59 3.01 -13.37
C GLY A 34 6.40 3.00 -12.43
N ASP A 35 6.11 4.14 -11.80
CA ASP A 35 5.01 4.29 -10.85
C ASP A 35 3.64 3.97 -11.46
N SER A 36 3.44 4.34 -12.73
CA SER A 36 2.21 4.00 -13.47
C SER A 36 2.04 2.49 -13.62
N ASN A 37 3.12 1.75 -13.85
CA ASN A 37 3.10 0.29 -13.95
C ASN A 37 2.82 -0.35 -12.59
N GLY A 38 3.55 0.09 -11.56
CA GLY A 38 3.34 -0.30 -10.15
C GLY A 38 1.89 -0.17 -9.74
N ARG A 39 1.31 1.00 -10.04
CA ARG A 39 -0.07 1.30 -9.71
C ARG A 39 -1.07 0.45 -10.49
N SER A 40 -0.84 0.23 -11.77
CA SER A 40 -1.72 -0.59 -12.61
C SER A 40 -1.74 -2.03 -12.13
N VAL A 41 -0.57 -2.64 -11.91
CA VAL A 41 -0.46 -4.03 -11.44
C VAL A 41 -1.10 -4.18 -10.06
N PHE A 42 -0.83 -3.27 -9.13
CA PHE A 42 -1.45 -3.28 -7.80
C PHE A 42 -2.98 -3.30 -7.89
N LYS A 43 -3.57 -2.39 -8.69
CA LYS A 43 -5.02 -2.32 -8.84
C LYS A 43 -5.61 -3.57 -9.49
N THR A 44 -4.92 -4.14 -10.48
CA THR A 44 -5.34 -5.40 -11.13
C THR A 44 -5.37 -6.54 -10.12
N LEU A 45 -4.35 -6.66 -9.27
CA LEU A 45 -4.28 -7.71 -8.25
C LEU A 45 -5.35 -7.51 -7.18
N ALA A 46 -5.48 -6.29 -6.64
CA ALA A 46 -6.47 -5.95 -5.63
C ALA A 46 -7.91 -6.21 -6.10
N ALA A 47 -8.21 -6.05 -7.40
CA ALA A 47 -9.52 -6.33 -7.97
C ALA A 47 -9.83 -7.83 -8.15
N GLY A 48 -8.81 -8.69 -8.18
CA GLY A 48 -8.93 -10.12 -8.47
C GLY A 48 -8.66 -11.04 -7.29
N THR A 49 -8.72 -10.52 -6.06
CA THR A 49 -8.24 -11.25 -4.88
C THR A 49 -9.06 -10.94 -3.63
N ASP A 50 -9.04 -11.89 -2.69
CA ASP A 50 -9.64 -11.77 -1.36
C ASP A 50 -8.57 -11.55 -0.26
N VAL A 51 -7.30 -11.32 -0.63
CA VAL A 51 -6.21 -11.05 0.31
C VAL A 51 -5.66 -9.64 0.16
N GLU A 52 -4.99 -9.15 1.20
CA GLU A 52 -4.32 -7.85 1.15
C GLU A 52 -3.02 -7.94 0.34
N PHE A 53 -2.90 -7.06 -0.65
CA PHE A 53 -1.65 -6.69 -1.30
C PHE A 53 -1.25 -5.29 -0.85
N GLY A 54 0.06 -5.05 -0.85
CA GLY A 54 0.67 -3.76 -0.58
C GLY A 54 1.58 -3.37 -1.73
N LEU A 55 1.50 -2.12 -2.15
CA LEU A 55 2.38 -1.43 -3.07
C LEU A 55 3.28 -0.49 -2.27
N VAL A 56 4.58 -0.74 -2.31
CA VAL A 56 5.62 0.16 -1.81
C VAL A 56 6.24 0.87 -3.00
N GLN A 57 6.28 2.20 -2.97
CA GLN A 57 6.96 3.00 -3.99
C GLN A 57 8.14 3.75 -3.37
N ALA A 58 9.29 3.65 -4.01
CA ALA A 58 10.54 4.21 -3.53
C ALA A 58 11.36 4.82 -4.69
N GLY A 59 12.54 5.35 -4.37
CA GLY A 59 13.44 5.94 -5.35
C GLY A 59 12.88 7.19 -6.05
N THR A 60 13.33 7.43 -7.28
CA THR A 60 12.93 8.57 -8.11
C THR A 60 11.51 8.37 -8.63
N GLU A 61 10.62 9.34 -8.46
CA GLU A 61 9.24 9.22 -8.97
C GLU A 61 9.14 9.13 -10.50
N GLY A 62 8.00 8.62 -10.98
CA GLY A 62 7.71 8.54 -12.41
C GLY A 62 8.21 7.23 -13.03
N ASP A 63 8.73 7.30 -14.25
CA ASP A 63 9.14 6.13 -15.05
C ASP A 63 10.31 5.35 -14.42
N GLU A 64 11.16 6.04 -13.65
CA GLU A 64 12.29 5.44 -12.93
C GLU A 64 11.92 4.91 -11.54
N GLY A 65 10.65 5.05 -11.14
CA GLY A 65 10.15 4.66 -9.83
C GLY A 65 10.31 3.18 -9.55
N ASP A 66 10.88 2.88 -8.38
CA ASP A 66 10.97 1.53 -7.86
C ASP A 66 9.66 1.17 -7.17
N ASN A 67 9.02 0.11 -7.66
CA ASN A 67 7.72 -0.32 -7.19
C ASN A 67 7.79 -1.78 -6.76
N TYR A 68 7.34 -2.05 -5.53
CA TYR A 68 7.37 -3.39 -4.94
C TYR A 68 5.96 -3.77 -4.50
N ILE A 69 5.45 -4.90 -5.00
CA ILE A 69 4.13 -5.42 -4.65
C ILE A 69 4.29 -6.72 -3.89
N SER A 70 3.63 -6.83 -2.75
CA SER A 70 3.68 -8.04 -1.92
C SER A 70 2.38 -8.31 -1.19
N THR A 71 2.22 -9.54 -0.74
CA THR A 71 1.16 -9.99 0.16
C THR A 71 1.78 -10.90 1.21
N SER A 72 1.18 -11.00 2.40
CA SER A 72 1.47 -12.10 3.33
C SER A 72 0.47 -13.26 3.19
N HIS A 73 -0.45 -13.19 2.21
CA HIS A 73 -1.58 -14.12 2.06
C HIS A 73 -2.49 -14.19 3.30
N ILE A 74 -2.52 -13.11 4.08
CA ILE A 74 -3.36 -12.96 5.27
C ILE A 74 -4.39 -11.87 4.96
N GLU A 75 -5.62 -12.06 5.44
CA GLU A 75 -6.69 -11.07 5.35
C GLU A 75 -6.35 -9.88 6.28
N ASP A 76 -6.35 -8.66 5.73
CA ASP A 76 -6.15 -7.39 6.45
C ASP A 76 -4.82 -7.23 7.22
N GLU A 77 -3.78 -8.00 6.88
CA GLU A 77 -2.41 -7.79 7.36
C GLU A 77 -1.36 -8.04 6.26
N ASN A 78 -0.44 -7.08 6.09
CA ASN A 78 0.70 -7.22 5.17
C ASN A 78 2.08 -7.10 5.86
N VAL A 79 2.53 -8.20 6.47
CA VAL A 79 3.87 -8.28 7.08
C VAL A 79 4.97 -8.15 6.03
N SER A 80 4.70 -8.59 4.79
CA SER A 80 5.67 -8.56 3.68
C SER A 80 6.06 -7.13 3.30
N SER A 81 5.13 -6.17 3.33
CA SER A 81 5.43 -4.75 3.05
C SER A 81 6.44 -4.18 4.05
N LYS A 82 6.35 -4.57 5.33
CA LYS A 82 7.33 -4.16 6.35
C LYS A 82 8.71 -4.76 6.08
N ASN A 83 8.79 -6.00 5.63
CA ASN A 83 10.07 -6.63 5.28
C ASN A 83 10.71 -5.91 4.08
N ILE A 84 9.93 -5.60 3.04
CA ILE A 84 10.41 -4.84 1.87
C ILE A 84 10.97 -3.48 2.29
N ILE A 85 10.23 -2.73 3.10
CA ILE A 85 10.67 -1.39 3.53
C ILE A 85 11.98 -1.46 4.33
N ASN A 86 12.16 -2.48 5.17
CA ASN A 86 13.36 -2.59 6.01
C ASN A 86 14.55 -3.17 5.26
N ASP A 87 14.34 -4.21 4.47
CA ASP A 87 15.40 -5.07 3.95
C ASP A 87 15.73 -4.79 2.47
N VAL A 88 14.76 -4.31 1.68
CA VAL A 88 14.92 -4.04 0.24
C VAL A 88 15.13 -2.55 0.00
N VAL A 89 14.16 -1.71 0.41
CA VAL A 89 14.25 -0.25 0.25
C VAL A 89 15.28 0.30 1.25
N GLY A 90 15.15 -0.10 2.52
CA GLY A 90 15.95 0.44 3.61
C GLY A 90 15.65 1.91 3.92
N HIS A 91 16.02 2.37 5.11
CA HIS A 91 15.67 3.71 5.60
C HIS A 91 16.24 4.88 4.77
N LYS A 92 17.20 4.62 3.88
CA LYS A 92 17.80 5.61 2.98
C LYS A 92 17.39 5.42 1.52
N GLY A 93 16.62 4.38 1.19
CA GLY A 93 16.22 4.08 -0.19
C GLY A 93 15.09 4.96 -0.73
N GLY A 94 14.78 6.08 -0.06
CA GLY A 94 13.79 7.03 -0.53
C GLY A 94 12.39 6.43 -0.60
N LEU A 95 11.93 5.76 0.46
CA LEU A 95 10.52 5.37 0.58
C LEU A 95 9.62 6.61 0.39
N ARG A 96 8.67 6.54 -0.54
CA ARG A 96 7.73 7.62 -0.87
C ARG A 96 6.32 7.29 -0.45
N THR A 97 5.84 6.10 -0.80
CA THR A 97 4.46 5.70 -0.52
C THR A 97 4.38 4.24 -0.10
N HIS A 98 3.37 3.95 0.72
CA HIS A 98 2.87 2.59 0.91
C HIS A 98 1.35 2.64 0.77
N THR A 99 0.80 1.78 -0.09
CA THR A 99 -0.63 1.62 -0.30
C THR A 99 -1.00 0.16 -0.17
N HIS A 100 -2.02 -0.18 0.61
CA HIS A 100 -2.55 -1.55 0.66
C HIS A 100 -4.05 -1.57 0.42
N ASN A 101 -4.56 -2.70 -0.09
CA ASN A 101 -5.99 -2.88 -0.28
C ASN A 101 -6.64 -3.53 0.93
N HIS A 102 -7.83 -3.08 1.31
CA HIS A 102 -8.71 -3.81 2.22
C HIS A 102 -9.75 -4.60 1.40
N PRO A 103 -9.64 -5.95 1.31
CA PRO A 103 -10.64 -6.78 0.64
C PRO A 103 -12.04 -6.62 1.24
N SER A 104 -12.12 -6.27 2.53
CA SER A 104 -13.38 -6.02 3.24
C SER A 104 -14.20 -4.84 2.70
N GLY A 105 -13.62 -4.00 1.84
CA GLY A 105 -14.27 -2.80 1.31
C GLY A 105 -14.11 -1.56 2.20
N LEU A 106 -13.53 -1.73 3.39
CA LEU A 106 -13.44 -0.68 4.40
C LEU A 106 -12.29 0.29 4.10
N LEU A 107 -12.56 1.60 4.11
CA LEU A 107 -11.54 2.65 4.02
C LEU A 107 -11.21 3.20 5.41
N SER A 108 -11.01 2.32 6.38
CA SER A 108 -10.62 2.70 7.74
C SER A 108 -9.41 1.89 8.16
N PRO A 109 -8.36 2.52 8.72
CA PRO A 109 -7.21 1.78 9.19
C PRO A 109 -7.60 0.80 10.30
N SER A 110 -6.96 -0.37 10.27
CA SER A 110 -6.92 -1.29 11.40
C SER A 110 -5.96 -0.78 12.49
N GLU A 111 -5.94 -1.45 13.64
CA GLU A 111 -4.92 -1.17 14.65
C GLU A 111 -3.51 -1.58 14.16
N GLY A 112 -3.44 -2.60 13.30
CA GLY A 112 -2.21 -3.00 12.60
C GLY A 112 -1.68 -1.87 11.72
N ASP A 113 -2.55 -1.23 10.95
CA ASP A 113 -2.22 -0.10 10.07
C ASP A 113 -1.65 1.07 10.88
N LYS A 114 -2.28 1.43 11.99
CA LYS A 114 -1.81 2.51 12.85
C LYS A 114 -0.46 2.20 13.49
N ASN A 115 -0.24 0.96 13.91
CA ASN A 115 1.04 0.52 14.43
C ASN A 115 2.13 0.54 13.34
N PHE A 116 1.78 0.18 12.11
CA PHE A 116 2.66 0.33 10.96
C PHE A 116 3.00 1.81 10.70
N ALA A 117 2.00 2.70 10.66
CA ALA A 117 2.20 4.13 10.48
C ALA A 117 3.12 4.73 11.56
N LYS A 118 2.91 4.36 12.83
CA LYS A 118 3.77 4.78 13.94
C LYS A 118 5.22 4.33 13.76
N ASN A 119 5.46 3.15 13.18
CA ASN A 119 6.81 2.70 12.87
C ASN A 119 7.43 3.54 11.74
N ILE A 120 6.68 3.83 10.68
CA ILE A 120 7.14 4.71 9.59
C ILE A 120 7.50 6.10 10.13
N GLU A 121 6.61 6.73 10.91
CA GLU A 121 6.82 8.05 11.50
C GLU A 121 8.03 8.11 12.46
N LYS A 122 8.47 6.97 13.01
CA LYS A 122 9.67 6.89 13.85
C LYS A 122 10.97 6.98 13.05
N TYR A 123 11.00 6.42 11.84
CA TYR A 123 12.24 6.27 11.05
C TYR A 123 12.34 7.27 9.90
N TYR A 124 11.21 7.82 9.44
CA TYR A 124 11.13 8.74 8.32
C TYR A 124 10.71 10.13 8.79
N GLN A 125 11.13 11.16 8.06
CA GLN A 125 10.72 12.53 8.35
C GLN A 125 9.18 12.63 8.27
N LYS A 126 8.56 13.31 9.23
CA LYS A 126 7.11 13.50 9.24
C LYS A 126 6.63 14.08 7.90
N GLY A 127 5.67 13.40 7.27
CA GLY A 127 5.09 13.81 5.98
C GLY A 127 5.93 13.45 4.74
N SER A 128 7.08 12.81 4.89
CA SER A 128 7.89 12.35 3.74
C SER A 128 7.38 11.06 3.10
N VAL A 129 6.59 10.27 3.84
CA VAL A 129 5.98 9.03 3.37
C VAL A 129 4.47 9.16 3.42
N VAL A 130 3.80 8.83 2.31
CA VAL A 130 2.33 8.82 2.21
C VAL A 130 1.82 7.39 2.40
N LEU A 131 0.94 7.20 3.38
CA LEU A 131 0.30 5.92 3.66
C LEU A 131 -1.16 5.98 3.23
N THR A 132 -1.60 5.01 2.43
CA THR A 132 -2.93 5.00 1.83
C THR A 132 -3.60 3.64 1.95
N ILE A 133 -4.90 3.62 2.24
CA ILE A 133 -5.74 2.42 2.12
C ILE A 133 -6.54 2.54 0.84
N TYR A 134 -6.55 1.47 0.06
CA TYR A 134 -7.32 1.34 -1.18
C TYR A 134 -8.46 0.34 -1.00
N THR A 135 -9.55 0.58 -1.70
CA THR A 135 -10.61 -0.41 -1.86
C THR A 135 -11.06 -0.49 -3.31
N THR A 136 -11.51 -1.66 -3.75
CA THR A 136 -12.16 -1.85 -5.05
C THR A 136 -13.64 -1.42 -5.01
N GLU A 137 -14.23 -1.29 -3.82
CA GLU A 137 -15.59 -0.78 -3.67
C GLU A 137 -15.64 0.73 -3.92
N SER A 138 -16.49 1.16 -4.85
CA SER A 138 -16.68 2.60 -5.08
C SER A 138 -17.25 3.27 -3.83
N ASN A 139 -16.54 4.27 -3.31
CA ASN A 139 -17.04 5.14 -2.26
C ASN A 139 -17.31 6.54 -2.84
N PRO A 140 -18.58 7.00 -2.87
CA PRO A 140 -18.96 8.24 -3.55
C PRO A 140 -18.48 9.52 -2.85
N ILE A 141 -17.89 9.40 -1.65
CA ILE A 141 -17.48 10.55 -0.83
C ILE A 141 -15.97 10.77 -0.95
N THR A 142 -15.21 9.73 -0.67
CA THR A 142 -13.74 9.77 -0.59
C THR A 142 -13.09 9.26 -1.85
N GLY A 143 -13.85 8.66 -2.76
CA GLY A 143 -13.30 7.77 -3.78
C GLY A 143 -12.74 6.50 -3.15
N ASN A 144 -12.02 5.73 -3.94
CA ASN A 144 -11.53 4.41 -3.57
C ASN A 144 -10.29 4.42 -2.66
N GLU A 145 -9.84 5.58 -2.18
CA GLU A 145 -8.63 5.71 -1.38
C GLU A 145 -8.74 6.72 -0.26
N ILE A 146 -8.05 6.45 0.83
CA ILE A 146 -7.90 7.39 1.94
C ILE A 146 -6.47 7.36 2.48
N GLN A 147 -5.91 8.54 2.75
CA GLN A 147 -4.64 8.65 3.47
C GLN A 147 -4.86 8.47 4.97
N TYR A 148 -3.89 7.87 5.65
CA TYR A 148 -3.94 7.68 7.08
C TYR A 148 -2.56 7.88 7.73
N ASP A 149 -2.57 8.03 9.05
CA ASP A 149 -1.40 8.19 9.90
C ASP A 149 -1.62 7.49 11.25
N SER A 150 -0.65 7.56 12.16
CA SER A 150 -0.77 6.91 13.48
C SER A 150 -1.91 7.45 14.36
N ASN A 151 -2.44 8.64 14.05
CA ASN A 151 -3.49 9.32 14.80
C ASN A 151 -4.87 9.18 14.15
N SER A 152 -4.96 8.53 13.00
CA SER A 152 -6.19 8.35 12.26
C SER A 152 -7.22 7.56 13.08
N LYS A 153 -8.49 7.95 12.95
CA LYS A 153 -9.60 7.32 13.67
C LYS A 153 -9.94 5.99 13.02
N ILE A 154 -10.10 4.96 13.85
CA ILE A 154 -10.68 3.68 13.42
C ILE A 154 -12.20 3.84 13.45
N ILE A 155 -12.83 3.59 12.32
CA ILE A 155 -14.27 3.54 12.16
C ILE A 155 -14.63 2.07 11.99
N ASN A 156 -15.54 1.55 12.81
CA ASN A 156 -15.98 0.17 12.66
C ASN A 156 -16.82 0.01 11.37
N ARG A 157 -16.98 -1.24 10.93
CA ARG A 157 -17.68 -1.57 9.69
C ARG A 157 -19.13 -1.06 9.67
N ASP A 158 -19.85 -1.20 10.77
CA ASP A 158 -21.26 -0.80 10.85
C ASP A 158 -21.44 0.71 10.72
N ASP A 159 -20.60 1.48 11.42
CA ASP A 159 -20.57 2.94 11.35
C ASP A 159 -20.17 3.41 9.94
N PHE A 160 -19.20 2.74 9.32
CA PHE A 160 -18.78 3.05 7.95
C PHE A 160 -19.91 2.81 6.94
N ILE A 161 -20.59 1.66 7.02
CA ILE A 161 -21.73 1.33 6.16
C ILE A 161 -22.88 2.32 6.41
N PHE A 162 -23.15 2.66 7.66
CA PHE A 162 -24.17 3.63 8.02
C PHE A 162 -23.89 5.00 7.39
N MET A 163 -22.68 5.53 7.56
CA MET A 163 -22.28 6.82 6.97
C MET A 163 -22.34 6.80 5.44
N ARG A 164 -21.84 5.73 4.80
CA ARG A 164 -21.88 5.55 3.34
C ARG A 164 -23.32 5.63 2.82
N ASN A 165 -24.24 4.90 3.45
CA ASN A 165 -25.64 4.83 3.04
C ASN A 165 -26.38 6.14 3.27
N LEU A 166 -26.12 6.81 4.41
CA LEU A 166 -26.73 8.10 4.73
C LEU A 166 -26.37 9.17 3.69
N ILE A 167 -25.10 9.26 3.32
CA ILE A 167 -24.62 10.27 2.39
C ILE A 167 -25.07 9.98 0.96
N SER A 168 -25.03 8.70 0.54
CA SER A 168 -25.57 8.30 -0.77
C SER A 168 -27.04 8.69 -0.94
N LYS A 169 -27.85 8.52 0.12
CA LYS A 169 -29.26 8.95 0.14
C LYS A 169 -29.40 10.47 0.05
N TYR A 170 -28.51 11.23 0.67
CA TYR A 170 -28.51 12.70 0.62
C TYR A 170 -28.15 13.22 -0.78
N LEU A 171 -27.08 12.71 -1.38
CA LEU A 171 -26.66 13.07 -2.74
C LEU A 171 -27.74 12.78 -3.78
N ASN A 172 -28.39 11.60 -3.69
CA ASN A 172 -29.49 11.23 -4.58
C ASN A 172 -30.74 12.11 -4.42
N LYS A 173 -30.92 12.79 -3.29
CA LYS A 173 -32.03 13.72 -3.06
C LYS A 173 -31.75 15.13 -3.62
N GLN A 174 -30.48 15.52 -3.75
CA GLN A 174 -30.07 16.81 -4.32
C GLN A 174 -30.07 16.82 -5.86
N MET A 175 -30.05 15.64 -6.49
CA MET A 175 -30.09 15.47 -7.96
C MET A 175 -31.50 15.29 -8.53
N LYS A 176 -32.54 15.47 -7.71
CA LYS A 176 -33.96 15.43 -8.10
C LYS A 176 -34.60 16.77 -7.81
#